data_AF-A0A818RMH4-F1
#
_entry.id   AF-A0A818RMH4-F1
#
_cell.length_a   1.000
_cell.length_b   1.000
_cell.length_c   1.000
_cell.angle_alpha   90.00
_cell.angle_beta   90.00
_cell.angle_gamma   90.00
#
_symmetry.space_group_name_H-M   'P 1'
#
loop_
_entity.id
_entity.type
_entity.pdbx_description
1 polymer ?
#
loop_
_entity_poly.entity_id
_entity_poly.type
_entity_poly.pdbx_seq_one_letter_code
_entity_poly.pdbx_strand_id
1 'polypeptide(L)'
;MQDKSIFTISAPGWEFVPVDSSLPPIFMFTTTKLLYCNVQCHQRIDCRTFDFDSDSGQCRLWDTDLTTGSIVVSISKPKSSVGTVQLSSNIYGNIYNQTCDQCAQSRYLTKDTNSNTCQCPSKTFWNGSMCLSQLLRNQTCSRVDACRSNFNLTCQPSCDLPYRCTTHILYSLFNIGNQRLDMILQEKTFTTSLNFVLTTSDDSVSSIADSIIDRFCISILPKINYDIKSLTLESKSMERILRVADYPNLTELKLYNVNNHIISQYFTNFNHVTDLMVHDIKPFDHEFFLRIARFFPFLKILSVINFKPHSRMDDYWNIDYNPLYSIVEYPNLISLDLRSSHTHYIDQFLDQKRTHLPCLTKLAVNYDGLEMVTFGFTRDASLRNCAQVKELLFERPLKHTKHFYNYFPLLQSCFSCH
;
A
#
# COMPACT_ATOMS: atom_id res chain seq x y z
N MET A 1 6.59 38.02 23.51
CA MET A 1 7.13 38.46 22.21
C MET A 1 5.93 38.71 21.31
N GLN A 2 5.78 39.91 20.73
CA GLN A 2 4.76 40.10 19.69
C GLN A 2 5.30 39.48 18.40
N ASP A 3 4.75 38.33 18.01
CA ASP A 3 5.07 37.70 16.73
C ASP A 3 4.65 38.62 15.59
N LYS A 4 5.63 39.30 14.98
CA LYS A 4 5.42 40.04 13.74
C LYS A 4 5.27 39.02 12.62
N SER A 5 4.03 38.61 12.33
CA SER A 5 3.74 37.89 11.08
C SER A 5 4.08 38.81 9.90
N ILE A 6 4.99 38.36 9.05
CA ILE A 6 5.31 39.04 7.80
C ILE A 6 4.35 38.47 6.76
N PHE A 7 3.66 39.36 6.04
CA PHE A 7 2.83 38.99 4.91
C PHE A 7 3.52 39.42 3.64
N THR A 8 3.56 38.52 2.66
CA THR A 8 3.85 38.88 1.27
C THR A 8 2.56 39.06 0.52
N ILE A 9 2.38 40.22 -0.09
CA ILE A 9 1.19 40.56 -0.89
C ILE A 9 1.65 40.71 -2.35
N SER A 10 0.97 40.03 -3.27
CA SER A 10 1.23 40.16 -4.70
C SER A 10 0.82 41.54 -5.22
N ALA A 11 1.28 41.90 -6.41
CA ALA A 11 0.64 42.97 -7.17
C ALA A 11 -0.83 42.62 -7.47
N PRO A 12 -1.65 43.58 -7.89
CA PRO A 12 -2.97 43.30 -8.47
C PRO A 12 -2.88 42.45 -9.75
N GLY A 13 -3.96 41.71 -10.05
CA GLY A 13 -4.09 40.86 -11.23
C GLY A 13 -3.80 39.37 -10.98
N TRP A 14 -3.74 38.96 -9.72
CA TRP A 14 -3.39 37.59 -9.32
C TRP A 14 -4.47 36.98 -8.45
N GLU A 15 -4.70 35.68 -8.59
CA GLU A 15 -5.57 34.92 -7.70
C GLU A 15 -4.89 33.64 -7.19
N PHE A 16 -5.35 33.17 -6.03
CA PHE A 16 -4.88 31.92 -5.46
C PHE A 16 -5.76 30.77 -5.91
N VAL A 17 -5.13 29.71 -6.44
CA VAL A 17 -5.80 28.48 -6.87
C VAL A 17 -5.20 27.31 -6.07
N PRO A 18 -5.96 26.63 -5.20
CA PRO A 18 -5.48 25.42 -4.54
C PRO A 18 -5.22 24.31 -5.57
N VAL A 19 -4.29 23.40 -5.27
CA VAL A 19 -4.01 22.23 -6.13
C VAL A 19 -5.26 21.39 -6.38
N ASP A 20 -6.14 21.31 -5.38
CA ASP A 20 -7.47 20.71 -5.50
C ASP A 20 -8.52 21.83 -5.57
N SER A 21 -9.01 22.10 -6.77
CA SER A 21 -10.01 23.15 -7.03
C SER A 21 -11.37 22.87 -6.37
N SER A 22 -11.59 21.67 -5.85
CA SER A 22 -12.80 21.34 -5.10
C SER A 22 -12.78 21.86 -3.67
N LEU A 23 -11.63 22.32 -3.17
CA LEU A 23 -11.52 22.92 -1.84
C LEU A 23 -12.22 24.29 -1.83
N PRO A 24 -13.24 24.50 -0.99
CA PRO A 24 -13.77 25.83 -0.80
C PRO A 24 -12.85 26.66 0.09
N PRO A 25 -12.88 28.00 -0.01
CA PRO A 25 -12.23 28.86 0.97
C PRO A 25 -12.83 28.59 2.36
N ILE A 26 -11.97 28.60 3.39
CA ILE A 26 -12.41 28.37 4.78
C ILE A 26 -13.30 29.49 5.30
N PHE A 27 -13.20 30.68 4.72
CA PHE A 27 -14.03 31.82 5.06
C PHE A 27 -14.09 32.79 3.87
N MET A 28 -15.25 33.42 3.67
CA MET A 28 -15.46 34.39 2.62
C MET A 28 -16.34 35.53 3.14
N PHE A 29 -15.95 36.76 2.84
CA PHE A 29 -16.70 37.96 3.24
C PHE A 29 -16.37 39.13 2.32
N THR A 30 -17.13 40.22 2.44
CA THR A 30 -16.89 41.45 1.68
C THR A 30 -16.25 42.52 2.54
N THR A 31 -15.24 43.21 2.02
CA THR A 31 -14.58 44.35 2.64
C THR A 31 -14.08 45.32 1.56
N THR A 32 -13.92 46.59 1.89
CA THR A 32 -13.36 47.59 0.97
C THR A 32 -11.85 47.73 1.10
N LYS A 33 -11.24 47.09 2.10
CA LYS A 33 -9.82 47.27 2.43
C LYS A 33 -9.09 45.92 2.46
N LEU A 34 -8.08 45.79 1.59
CA LEU A 34 -7.13 44.68 1.58
C LEU A 34 -6.54 44.38 2.97
N LEU A 35 -6.19 45.42 3.72
CA LEU A 35 -5.64 45.28 5.08
C LEU A 35 -6.60 44.52 6.02
N TYR A 36 -7.91 44.67 5.83
CA TYR A 36 -8.88 43.94 6.66
C TYR A 36 -8.92 42.45 6.30
N CYS A 37 -8.74 42.09 5.01
CA CYS A 37 -8.56 40.71 4.58
C CYS A 37 -7.35 40.05 5.25
N ASN A 38 -6.23 40.78 5.30
CA ASN A 38 -5.03 40.37 6.05
C ASN A 38 -5.34 40.19 7.54
N VAL A 39 -5.93 41.17 8.22
CA VAL A 39 -6.25 41.09 9.66
C VAL A 39 -7.14 39.88 9.96
N GLN A 40 -8.16 39.63 9.14
CA GLN A 40 -9.04 38.47 9.31
C GLN A 40 -8.28 37.14 9.12
N CYS A 41 -7.41 37.04 8.10
CA CYS A 41 -6.52 35.89 7.98
C CYS A 41 -5.56 35.78 9.17
N HIS A 42 -5.12 36.92 9.71
CA HIS A 42 -4.17 36.92 10.81
C HIS A 42 -4.78 36.38 12.10
N GLN A 43 -6.03 36.73 12.39
CA GLN A 43 -6.78 36.31 13.57
C GLN A 43 -7.14 34.81 13.56
N ARG A 44 -7.06 34.16 12.40
CA ARG A 44 -7.41 32.76 12.21
C ARG A 44 -6.17 31.87 12.25
N ILE A 45 -6.16 30.91 13.19
CA ILE A 45 -5.07 29.93 13.34
C ILE A 45 -4.91 29.02 12.11
N ASP A 46 -6.00 28.77 11.39
CA ASP A 46 -6.08 27.91 10.20
C ASP A 46 -5.78 28.67 8.91
N CYS A 47 -5.83 30.00 8.87
CA CYS A 47 -5.58 30.76 7.64
C CYS A 47 -4.07 30.86 7.30
N ARG A 48 -3.75 30.67 6.03
CA ARG A 48 -2.38 30.74 5.48
C ARG A 48 -2.28 31.64 4.26
N THR A 49 -3.32 31.64 3.43
CA THR A 49 -3.39 32.46 2.22
C THR A 49 -4.73 33.19 2.18
N PHE A 50 -4.74 34.40 1.64
CA PHE A 50 -5.96 35.12 1.34
C PHE A 50 -5.90 35.72 -0.07
N ASP A 51 -7.07 35.92 -0.65
CA ASP A 51 -7.28 36.50 -1.96
C ASP A 51 -8.32 37.62 -1.83
N PHE A 52 -7.98 38.83 -2.26
CA PHE A 52 -8.81 40.02 -2.16
C PHE A 52 -9.04 40.64 -3.53
N ASP A 53 -10.29 40.63 -3.99
CA ASP A 53 -10.72 41.29 -5.21
C ASP A 53 -11.26 42.70 -4.89
N SER A 54 -10.52 43.73 -5.31
CA SER A 54 -10.92 45.11 -5.01
C SER A 54 -12.15 45.58 -5.80
N ASP A 55 -12.51 44.92 -6.91
CA ASP A 55 -13.70 45.32 -7.69
C ASP A 55 -14.99 44.87 -7.01
N SER A 56 -15.05 43.62 -6.53
CA SER A 56 -16.20 43.09 -5.80
C SER A 56 -16.14 43.34 -4.29
N GLY A 57 -14.97 43.70 -3.77
CA GLY A 57 -14.67 43.73 -2.34
C GLY A 57 -14.59 42.34 -1.70
N GLN A 58 -14.63 41.26 -2.48
CA GLN A 58 -14.63 39.90 -1.95
C GLN A 58 -13.25 39.53 -1.41
N CYS A 59 -13.20 39.07 -0.16
CA CYS A 59 -12.04 38.46 0.48
C CYS A 59 -12.31 36.97 0.70
N ARG A 60 -11.39 36.12 0.24
CA ARG A 60 -11.41 34.66 0.39
C ARG A 60 -10.21 34.23 1.21
N LEU A 61 -10.44 33.48 2.29
CA LEU A 61 -9.40 32.95 3.17
C LEU A 61 -9.21 31.45 2.91
N TRP A 62 -7.97 30.98 2.94
CA TRP A 62 -7.58 29.60 2.65
C TRP A 62 -6.72 29.02 3.77
N ASP A 63 -6.90 27.73 4.07
CA ASP A 63 -6.06 26.96 4.99
C ASP A 63 -4.85 26.29 4.32
N THR A 64 -4.63 26.61 3.05
CA THR A 64 -3.53 26.15 2.20
C THR A 64 -2.56 27.28 1.90
N ASP A 65 -1.32 26.90 1.63
CA ASP A 65 -0.21 27.80 1.27
C ASP A 65 0.29 27.50 -0.16
N LEU A 66 1.44 28.07 -0.52
CA LEU A 66 2.04 27.88 -1.85
C LEU A 66 2.60 26.47 -2.07
N THR A 67 2.69 25.61 -1.04
CA THR A 67 3.05 24.20 -1.20
C THR A 67 1.86 23.35 -1.66
N THR A 68 0.64 23.85 -1.42
CA THR A 68 -0.64 23.17 -1.67
C THR A 68 -1.54 23.94 -2.64
N GLY A 69 -1.00 24.96 -3.29
CA GLY A 69 -1.68 25.81 -4.28
C GLY A 69 -0.70 26.61 -5.12
N SER A 70 -1.22 27.53 -5.93
CA SER A 70 -0.42 28.39 -6.80
C SER A 70 -1.07 29.77 -6.93
N ILE A 71 -0.24 30.78 -7.13
CA ILE A 71 -0.69 32.13 -7.49
C ILE A 71 -0.64 32.21 -9.01
N VAL A 72 -1.79 32.47 -9.64
CA VAL A 72 -1.94 32.53 -11.09
C VAL A 72 -2.48 33.88 -11.53
N VAL A 73 -2.22 34.27 -12.78
CA VAL A 73 -2.79 35.49 -13.35
C VAL A 73 -4.30 35.32 -13.45
N SER A 74 -5.06 36.26 -12.87
CA SER A 74 -6.52 36.22 -12.91
C SER A 74 -7.06 37.06 -14.04
N ILE A 75 -7.52 36.40 -15.11
CA ILE A 75 -8.13 37.08 -16.26
C ILE A 75 -9.51 37.64 -15.88
N SER A 76 -10.24 36.95 -15.00
CA SER A 76 -11.59 37.35 -14.57
C SER A 76 -11.59 38.38 -13.43
N LYS A 77 -10.49 38.50 -12.68
CA LYS A 77 -10.35 39.43 -11.55
C LYS A 77 -9.05 40.24 -11.65
N PRO A 78 -8.96 41.19 -12.59
CA PRO A 78 -7.73 41.93 -12.88
C PRO A 78 -7.25 42.81 -11.71
N LYS A 79 -8.09 43.05 -10.70
CA LYS A 79 -7.71 43.78 -9.48
C LYS A 79 -7.64 42.90 -8.23
N SER A 80 -7.59 41.58 -8.40
CA SER A 80 -7.35 40.67 -7.28
C SER A 80 -5.89 40.70 -6.83
N SER A 81 -5.67 40.62 -5.52
CA SER A 81 -4.34 40.52 -4.90
C SER A 81 -4.32 39.35 -3.92
N VAL A 82 -3.22 38.60 -3.90
CA VAL A 82 -3.04 37.44 -3.02
C VAL A 82 -2.05 37.79 -1.92
N GLY A 83 -2.41 37.49 -0.67
CA GLY A 83 -1.50 37.60 0.47
C GLY A 83 -1.22 36.23 1.09
N THR A 84 0.04 35.97 1.42
CA THR A 84 0.48 34.74 2.10
C THR A 84 1.14 35.07 3.44
N VAL A 85 0.83 34.28 4.47
CA VAL A 85 1.51 34.34 5.77
C VAL A 85 2.90 33.72 5.59
N GLN A 86 3.96 34.51 5.79
CA GLN A 86 5.32 33.96 5.83
C GLN A 86 5.58 33.31 7.19
N LEU A 87 5.88 32.02 7.16
CA LEU A 87 6.28 31.24 8.33
C LEU A 87 7.80 31.24 8.42
N SER A 88 8.34 31.74 9.54
CA SER A 88 9.77 31.67 9.84
C SER A 88 10.05 30.51 10.77
N SER A 89 10.98 29.62 10.41
CA SER A 89 11.40 28.47 11.23
C SER A 89 11.86 28.89 12.64
N ASN A 90 12.43 30.08 12.78
CA ASN A 90 12.95 30.59 14.05
C ASN A 90 11.86 30.76 15.12
N ILE A 91 10.60 30.94 14.69
CA ILE A 91 9.45 31.07 15.61
C ILE A 91 9.11 29.71 16.22
N TYR A 92 9.33 28.62 15.49
CA TYR A 92 8.92 27.28 15.90
C TYR A 92 9.97 26.54 16.73
N GLY A 93 11.25 26.66 16.36
CA GLY A 93 12.32 25.80 16.88
C GLY A 93 12.45 25.80 18.41
N ASN A 94 12.13 26.93 19.06
CA ASN A 94 12.23 27.06 20.52
C ASN A 94 10.91 26.77 21.26
N ILE A 95 9.80 26.56 20.56
CA ILE A 95 8.45 26.44 21.15
C ILE A 95 7.82 25.06 20.86
N TYR A 96 8.15 24.44 19.73
CA TYR A 96 7.62 23.10 19.40
C TYR A 96 8.01 22.09 20.47
N ASN A 97 7.06 21.25 20.89
CA ASN A 97 7.21 20.25 21.95
C ASN A 97 7.55 20.82 23.35
N GLN A 98 7.43 22.15 23.55
CA GLN A 98 7.53 22.76 24.88
C GLN A 98 6.21 22.65 25.66
N THR A 99 6.21 23.07 26.92
CA THR A 99 4.99 23.14 27.74
C THR A 99 3.98 24.12 27.14
N CYS A 100 2.69 23.83 27.32
CA CYS A 100 1.60 24.61 26.71
C CYS A 100 1.63 26.12 26.98
N ASP A 101 2.20 26.53 28.11
CA ASP A 101 2.31 27.96 28.47
C ASP A 101 3.19 28.73 27.48
N GLN A 102 4.14 28.05 26.82
CA GLN A 102 5.04 28.66 25.83
C GLN A 102 4.35 28.97 24.49
N CYS A 103 3.28 28.26 24.12
CA CYS A 103 2.53 28.50 22.90
C CYS A 103 1.16 29.15 23.11
N ALA A 104 0.81 29.56 24.33
CA ALA A 104 -0.50 30.16 24.62
C ALA A 104 -0.81 31.41 23.77
N GLN A 105 0.22 32.14 23.34
CA GLN A 105 0.09 33.31 22.46
C GLN A 105 0.50 33.05 21.01
N SER A 106 0.88 31.81 20.67
CA SER A 106 1.33 31.47 19.32
C SER A 106 0.14 31.13 18.44
N ARG A 107 0.05 31.78 17.28
CA ARG A 107 -0.86 31.34 16.20
C ARG A 107 -0.31 30.15 15.41
N TYR A 108 0.94 29.78 15.65
CA TYR A 108 1.67 28.86 14.80
C TYR A 108 1.71 27.45 15.39
N LEU A 109 1.47 27.35 16.70
CA LEU A 109 1.42 26.13 17.48
C LEU A 109 0.13 26.11 18.30
N THR A 110 -0.37 24.93 18.61
CA THR A 110 -1.55 24.74 19.46
C THR A 110 -1.22 23.82 20.63
N LYS A 111 -2.02 23.90 21.69
CA LYS A 111 -1.94 22.98 22.82
C LYS A 111 -2.50 21.63 22.42
N ASP A 112 -1.68 20.58 22.54
CA ASP A 112 -2.20 19.21 22.53
C ASP A 112 -2.72 18.85 23.92
N THR A 113 -4.01 18.51 23.98
CA THR A 113 -4.69 18.16 25.23
C THR A 113 -4.16 16.86 25.84
N ASN A 114 -3.59 15.97 25.02
CA ASN A 114 -3.17 14.65 25.47
C ASN A 114 -1.75 14.69 26.05
N SER A 115 -0.81 15.34 25.37
CA SER A 115 0.59 15.42 25.80
C SER A 115 0.90 16.63 26.69
N ASN A 116 0.00 17.62 26.75
CA ASN A 116 0.26 18.92 27.38
C ASN A 116 1.51 19.63 26.80
N THR A 117 1.79 19.40 25.51
CA THR A 117 2.86 20.06 24.76
C THR A 117 2.33 20.92 23.61
N CYS A 118 3.18 21.82 23.12
CA CYS A 118 2.92 22.63 21.93
C CYS A 118 3.13 21.80 20.66
N GLN A 119 2.06 21.59 19.90
CA GLN A 119 2.03 20.80 18.66
C GLN A 119 1.61 21.65 17.47
N CYS A 120 1.77 21.10 16.26
CA CYS A 120 1.26 21.74 15.07
C CYS A 120 -0.28 21.85 15.09
N PRO A 121 -0.86 22.98 14.66
CA PRO A 121 -2.31 23.13 14.53
C PRO A 121 -2.95 22.06 13.63
N SER A 122 -4.26 21.86 13.77
CA SER A 122 -5.00 20.97 12.87
C SER A 122 -4.73 21.29 11.41
N LYS A 123 -4.62 20.26 10.56
CA LYS A 123 -4.34 20.36 9.12
C LYS A 123 -2.93 20.85 8.77
N THR A 124 -2.02 20.86 9.73
CA THR A 124 -0.59 21.10 9.50
C THR A 124 0.24 19.95 10.08
N PHE A 125 1.48 19.81 9.64
CA PHE A 125 2.40 18.77 10.12
C PHE A 125 3.78 19.34 10.39
N TRP A 126 4.51 18.73 11.32
CA TRP A 126 5.86 19.14 11.66
C TRP A 126 6.86 18.58 10.65
N ASN A 127 7.55 19.45 9.89
CA ASN A 127 8.55 19.00 8.93
C ASN A 127 9.96 18.83 9.53
N GLY A 128 10.13 19.03 10.84
CA GLY A 128 11.43 19.09 11.51
C GLY A 128 11.89 20.51 11.88
N SER A 129 11.29 21.53 11.27
CA SER A 129 11.67 22.95 11.45
C SER A 129 10.49 23.90 11.67
N MET A 130 9.35 23.63 11.05
CA MET A 130 8.14 24.43 11.14
C MET A 130 6.90 23.56 10.87
N CYS A 131 5.73 24.10 11.21
CA CYS A 131 4.45 23.47 10.85
C CYS A 131 4.04 23.89 9.43
N LEU A 132 4.05 22.95 8.49
CA LEU A 132 3.62 23.16 7.10
C LEU A 132 2.17 22.71 6.91
N SER A 133 1.47 23.28 5.93
CA SER A 133 0.15 22.78 5.54
C SER A 133 0.25 21.31 5.13
N GLN A 134 -0.69 20.48 5.61
CA GLN A 134 -0.78 19.10 5.19
C GLN A 134 -1.06 19.00 3.69
N LEU A 135 -0.41 18.03 3.07
CA LEU A 135 -0.42 17.75 1.65
C LEU A 135 -1.75 17.14 1.21
N LEU A 136 -2.17 17.54 0.01
CA LEU A 136 -3.37 17.11 -0.70
C LEU A 136 -3.12 15.84 -1.52
N ARG A 137 -4.19 15.33 -2.12
CA ARG A 137 -4.16 14.08 -2.91
C ARG A 137 -3.09 14.16 -4.00
N ASN A 138 -2.39 13.05 -4.20
CA ASN A 138 -1.33 12.86 -5.21
C ASN A 138 -0.06 13.69 -5.03
N GLN A 139 0.04 14.53 -3.99
CA GLN A 139 1.29 15.22 -3.69
C GLN A 139 2.31 14.27 -3.06
N THR A 140 3.59 14.48 -3.37
CA THR A 140 4.70 13.69 -2.84
C THR A 140 4.88 13.96 -1.36
N CYS A 141 4.99 12.91 -0.56
CA CYS A 141 5.12 12.99 0.88
C CYS A 141 6.31 12.16 1.36
N SER A 142 6.79 12.43 2.57
CA SER A 142 7.90 11.69 3.21
C SER A 142 7.54 11.13 4.58
N ARG A 143 6.36 11.49 5.11
CA ARG A 143 5.90 11.11 6.44
C ARG A 143 4.40 10.83 6.44
N VAL A 144 3.97 9.93 7.31
CA VAL A 144 2.57 9.50 7.42
C VAL A 144 1.64 10.64 7.83
N ASP A 145 2.11 11.57 8.67
CA ASP A 145 1.37 12.74 9.17
C ASP A 145 1.35 13.92 8.19
N ALA A 146 2.10 13.85 7.09
CA ALA A 146 2.21 14.93 6.12
C ALA A 146 0.93 15.12 5.30
N CYS A 147 0.08 14.10 5.18
CA CYS A 147 -1.12 14.14 4.35
C CYS A 147 -2.36 14.64 5.11
N ARG A 148 -3.30 15.28 4.42
CA ARG A 148 -4.52 15.85 5.03
C ARG A 148 -5.37 14.77 5.71
N SER A 149 -5.35 14.78 7.04
CA SER A 149 -6.08 13.81 7.86
C SER A 149 -7.60 13.95 7.74
N ASN A 150 -8.11 15.18 7.58
CA ASN A 150 -9.54 15.44 7.36
C ASN A 150 -10.06 14.89 6.02
N PHE A 151 -9.15 14.57 5.09
CA PHE A 151 -9.49 13.89 3.83
C PHE A 151 -9.17 12.40 3.87
N ASN A 152 -8.78 11.86 5.04
CA ASN A 152 -8.31 10.48 5.24
C ASN A 152 -7.20 10.10 4.26
N LEU A 153 -6.30 11.06 3.98
CA LEU A 153 -5.12 10.81 3.16
C LEU A 153 -4.00 10.27 4.04
N THR A 154 -3.31 9.24 3.56
CA THR A 154 -2.09 8.71 4.17
C THR A 154 -0.95 8.73 3.17
N CYS A 155 0.28 8.82 3.66
CA CYS A 155 1.47 8.78 2.82
C CYS A 155 1.79 7.33 2.46
N GLN A 156 1.52 6.91 1.22
CA GLN A 156 1.70 5.53 0.77
C GLN A 156 2.68 5.45 -0.41
N PRO A 157 3.37 4.31 -0.58
CA PRO A 157 4.21 4.07 -1.75
C PRO A 157 3.42 4.25 -3.06
N SER A 158 4.05 4.82 -4.09
CA SER A 158 3.48 4.96 -5.43
C SER A 158 4.43 4.35 -6.47
N CYS A 159 3.91 3.90 -7.61
CA CYS A 159 4.75 3.26 -8.64
C CYS A 159 5.76 4.22 -9.27
N ASP A 160 5.47 5.53 -9.29
CA ASP A 160 6.29 6.54 -9.98
C ASP A 160 7.18 7.38 -9.04
N LEU A 161 6.90 7.36 -7.73
CA LEU A 161 7.55 8.19 -6.72
C LEU A 161 7.57 7.47 -5.37
N PRO A 162 8.56 7.73 -4.50
CA PRO A 162 8.75 6.95 -3.28
C PRO A 162 7.49 6.92 -2.40
N TYR A 163 6.79 8.06 -2.21
CA TYR A 163 5.48 8.09 -1.53
C TYR A 163 4.59 9.25 -2.01
N ARG A 164 3.27 9.06 -2.01
CA ARG A 164 2.25 10.08 -2.30
C ARG A 164 1.11 10.03 -1.29
N CYS A 165 0.42 11.16 -1.12
CA CYS A 165 -0.81 11.22 -0.35
C CYS A 165 -1.97 10.58 -1.10
N THR A 166 -2.38 9.39 -0.69
CA THR A 166 -3.48 8.62 -1.27
C THR A 166 -4.61 8.45 -0.26
N THR A 167 -5.84 8.26 -0.74
CA THR A 167 -6.98 8.00 0.16
C THR A 167 -6.92 6.53 0.59
N HIS A 168 -6.91 6.29 1.89
CA HIS A 168 -6.96 4.91 2.38
C HIS A 168 -8.40 4.40 2.24
N ILE A 169 -8.66 3.62 1.19
CA ILE A 169 -10.01 3.17 0.75
C ILE A 169 -10.79 2.54 1.92
N LEU A 170 -10.10 1.80 2.79
CA LEU A 170 -10.71 1.16 3.95
C LEU A 170 -11.32 2.17 4.93
N TYR A 171 -10.78 3.40 5.06
CA TYR A 171 -11.35 4.41 5.95
C TYR A 171 -12.67 5.00 5.43
N SER A 172 -12.86 5.03 4.11
CA SER A 172 -14.14 5.44 3.51
C SER A 172 -15.29 4.45 3.77
N LEU A 173 -14.98 3.21 4.19
CA LEU A 173 -15.99 2.21 4.58
C LEU A 173 -16.62 2.45 5.96
N PHE A 174 -16.03 3.30 6.81
CA PHE A 174 -16.48 3.48 8.19
C PHE A 174 -17.78 4.32 8.32
N ASN A 175 -18.09 5.24 7.39
CA ASN A 175 -19.27 6.10 7.48
C ASN A 175 -20.33 5.81 6.42
N ILE A 176 -21.59 5.56 6.81
CA ILE A 176 -22.74 5.37 5.89
C ILE A 176 -23.17 6.72 5.32
N GLY A 177 -23.58 6.75 4.05
CA GLY A 177 -24.12 7.96 3.41
C GLY A 177 -23.05 8.94 2.92
N ASN A 178 -21.77 8.55 2.97
CA ASN A 178 -20.72 9.35 2.38
C ASN A 178 -20.81 9.22 0.85
N GLN A 179 -21.48 10.17 0.19
CA GLN A 179 -21.52 10.29 -1.28
C GLN A 179 -20.12 10.17 -1.90
N ARG A 180 -19.07 10.50 -1.14
CA ARG A 180 -17.67 10.33 -1.55
C ARG A 180 -17.27 8.87 -1.77
N LEU A 181 -17.75 7.93 -0.95
CA LEU A 181 -17.49 6.51 -1.16
C LEU A 181 -18.16 6.04 -2.45
N ASP A 182 -19.40 6.45 -2.71
CA ASP A 182 -20.09 6.11 -3.96
C ASP A 182 -19.37 6.70 -5.19
N MET A 183 -18.84 7.93 -5.11
CA MET A 183 -17.99 8.49 -6.17
C MET A 183 -16.68 7.72 -6.34
N ILE A 184 -16.01 7.34 -5.25
CA ILE A 184 -14.74 6.57 -5.32
C ILE A 184 -14.98 5.18 -5.90
N LEU A 185 -16.13 4.55 -5.60
CA LEU A 185 -16.50 3.26 -6.16
C LEU A 185 -16.83 3.32 -7.66
N GLN A 186 -17.14 4.49 -8.21
CA GLN A 186 -17.29 4.69 -9.65
C GLN A 186 -15.94 4.84 -10.36
N GLU A 187 -14.86 5.15 -9.65
CA GLU A 187 -13.53 5.21 -10.23
C GLU A 187 -12.98 3.80 -10.45
N LYS A 188 -12.91 3.38 -11.72
CA LYS A 188 -12.50 2.04 -12.17
C LYS A 188 -11.17 1.54 -11.59
N THR A 189 -10.24 2.45 -11.30
CA THR A 189 -8.94 2.11 -10.68
C THR A 189 -9.08 1.55 -9.27
N PHE A 190 -10.12 1.96 -8.54
CA PHE A 190 -10.35 1.52 -7.16
C PHE A 190 -11.08 0.18 -7.07
N THR A 191 -11.86 -0.16 -8.10
CA THR A 191 -12.61 -1.42 -8.12
C THR A 191 -11.78 -2.59 -8.64
N THR A 192 -10.70 -2.35 -9.39
CA THR A 192 -9.88 -3.44 -9.95
C THR A 192 -9.00 -4.16 -8.94
N SER A 193 -8.61 -3.52 -7.84
CA SER A 193 -7.69 -4.11 -6.86
C SER A 193 -8.13 -3.77 -5.45
N LEU A 194 -8.49 -4.78 -4.66
CA LEU A 194 -8.90 -4.61 -3.27
C LEU A 194 -7.91 -5.28 -2.32
N ASN A 195 -7.58 -4.57 -1.25
CA ASN A 195 -6.69 -5.06 -0.20
C ASN A 195 -7.39 -4.98 1.16
N PHE A 196 -7.60 -6.15 1.76
CA PHE A 196 -8.23 -6.35 3.07
C PHE A 196 -7.24 -6.76 4.15
N VAL A 197 -5.96 -6.47 3.95
CA VAL A 197 -4.87 -6.76 4.88
C VAL A 197 -4.32 -5.45 5.44
N LEU A 198 -4.28 -5.35 6.76
CA LEU A 198 -3.62 -4.25 7.46
C LEU A 198 -2.24 -4.71 7.93
N THR A 199 -1.18 -4.22 7.30
CA THR A 199 0.20 -4.48 7.70
C THR A 199 0.62 -3.50 8.79
N THR A 200 1.13 -4.03 9.90
CA THR A 200 1.76 -3.24 10.96
C THR A 200 3.23 -2.95 10.64
N SER A 201 3.90 -2.14 11.45
CA SER A 201 5.31 -1.74 11.23
C SER A 201 6.32 -2.89 11.34
N ASP A 202 5.93 -4.00 11.94
CA ASP A 202 6.71 -5.23 12.10
C ASP A 202 6.33 -6.31 11.06
N ASP A 203 5.70 -5.92 9.96
CA ASP A 203 5.18 -6.79 8.90
C ASP A 203 4.13 -7.82 9.36
N SER A 204 3.61 -7.67 10.59
CA SER A 204 2.49 -8.49 11.05
C SER A 204 1.21 -8.09 10.32
N VAL A 205 0.35 -9.07 10.08
CA VAL A 205 -0.96 -8.85 9.47
C VAL A 205 -2.03 -8.80 10.55
N SER A 206 -2.73 -7.67 10.62
CA SER A 206 -3.91 -7.49 11.46
C SER A 206 -5.19 -7.62 10.64
N SER A 207 -6.20 -8.25 11.24
CA SER A 207 -7.52 -8.42 10.61
C SER A 207 -8.29 -7.10 10.64
N ILE A 208 -9.01 -6.80 9.56
CA ILE A 208 -10.01 -5.73 9.55
C ILE A 208 -11.18 -6.14 10.47
N ALA A 209 -11.79 -5.17 11.15
CA ALA A 209 -12.93 -5.46 12.00
C ALA A 209 -14.11 -6.06 11.20
N ASP A 210 -14.65 -7.15 11.72
CA ASP A 210 -15.77 -7.91 11.15
C ASP A 210 -16.94 -7.05 10.67
N SER A 211 -17.34 -6.06 11.47
CA SER A 211 -18.45 -5.16 11.14
C SER A 211 -18.22 -4.33 9.86
N ILE A 212 -16.96 -4.04 9.53
CA ILE A 212 -16.58 -3.33 8.31
C ILE A 212 -16.65 -4.29 7.12
N ILE A 213 -16.14 -5.52 7.28
CA ILE A 213 -16.16 -6.55 6.25
C ILE A 213 -17.61 -6.92 5.90
N ASP A 214 -18.45 -7.19 6.90
CA ASP A 214 -19.86 -7.52 6.69
C ASP A 214 -20.58 -6.42 5.92
N ARG A 215 -20.34 -5.18 6.33
CA ARG A 215 -20.93 -4.02 5.66
C ARG A 215 -20.45 -3.87 4.22
N PHE A 216 -19.16 -4.05 3.97
CA PHE A 216 -18.59 -4.02 2.62
C PHE A 216 -19.21 -5.12 1.74
N CYS A 217 -19.25 -6.35 2.25
CA CYS A 217 -19.83 -7.51 1.58
C CYS A 217 -21.30 -7.31 1.25
N ILE A 218 -22.09 -6.69 2.12
CA ILE A 218 -23.52 -6.45 1.89
C ILE A 218 -23.77 -5.28 0.93
N SER A 219 -23.03 -4.17 1.08
CA SER A 219 -23.43 -2.89 0.47
C SER A 219 -22.68 -2.54 -0.82
N ILE A 220 -21.46 -3.04 -0.96
CA ILE A 220 -20.50 -2.55 -1.96
C ILE A 220 -20.06 -3.68 -2.88
N LEU A 221 -19.61 -4.79 -2.29
CA LEU A 221 -19.06 -5.91 -3.04
C LEU A 221 -19.97 -6.39 -4.20
N PRO A 222 -21.31 -6.53 -4.04
CA PRO A 222 -22.17 -7.00 -5.12
C PRO A 222 -22.26 -6.04 -6.31
N LYS A 223 -21.84 -4.77 -6.14
CA LYS A 223 -21.86 -3.74 -7.18
C LYS A 223 -20.56 -3.70 -7.98
N ILE A 224 -19.46 -4.20 -7.41
CA ILE A 224 -18.12 -4.04 -7.98
C ILE A 224 -17.41 -5.37 -8.24
N ASN A 225 -17.96 -6.51 -7.82
CA ASN A 225 -17.31 -7.82 -7.89
C ASN A 225 -16.84 -8.20 -9.30
N TYR A 226 -17.57 -7.79 -10.33
CA TYR A 226 -17.20 -8.03 -11.73
C TYR A 226 -15.97 -7.24 -12.19
N ASP A 227 -15.64 -6.11 -11.56
CA ASP A 227 -14.49 -5.29 -11.96
C ASP A 227 -13.19 -5.71 -11.26
N ILE A 228 -13.29 -6.50 -10.19
CA ILE A 228 -12.15 -6.91 -9.37
C ILE A 228 -11.26 -7.88 -10.14
N LYS A 229 -9.99 -7.52 -10.27
CA LYS A 229 -8.92 -8.31 -10.89
C LYS A 229 -7.89 -8.82 -9.89
N SER A 230 -7.73 -8.13 -8.77
CA SER A 230 -6.75 -8.45 -7.74
C SER A 230 -7.39 -8.37 -6.35
N LEU A 231 -7.26 -9.43 -5.57
CA LEU A 231 -7.72 -9.49 -4.18
C LEU A 231 -6.56 -9.85 -3.25
N THR A 232 -6.41 -9.08 -2.18
CA THR A 232 -5.52 -9.40 -1.06
C THR A 232 -6.35 -9.60 0.21
N LEU A 233 -6.31 -10.80 0.78
CA LEU A 233 -7.19 -11.25 1.85
C LEU A 233 -6.40 -11.86 3.01
N GLU A 234 -6.83 -11.57 4.23
CA GLU A 234 -6.49 -12.36 5.41
C GLU A 234 -7.54 -13.44 5.65
N SER A 235 -7.15 -14.54 6.30
CA SER A 235 -7.95 -15.76 6.39
C SER A 235 -9.35 -15.59 7.01
N LYS A 236 -9.54 -14.69 7.98
CA LYS A 236 -10.88 -14.42 8.54
C LYS A 236 -11.75 -13.66 7.55
N SER A 237 -11.17 -12.70 6.83
CA SER A 237 -11.87 -11.92 5.81
C SER A 237 -12.22 -12.78 4.58
N MET A 238 -11.38 -13.77 4.28
CA MET A 238 -11.52 -14.65 3.12
C MET A 238 -12.86 -15.42 3.13
N GLU A 239 -13.26 -15.97 4.28
CA GLU A 239 -14.55 -16.67 4.41
C GLU A 239 -15.72 -15.79 3.97
N ARG A 240 -15.73 -14.53 4.39
CA ARG A 240 -16.84 -13.62 4.14
C ARG A 240 -16.83 -13.10 2.71
N ILE A 241 -15.66 -12.72 2.22
CA ILE A 241 -15.51 -12.08 0.90
C ILE A 241 -15.69 -13.11 -0.21
N LEU A 242 -15.05 -14.28 -0.13
CA LEU A 242 -15.13 -15.28 -1.19
C LEU A 242 -16.48 -16.01 -1.25
N ARG A 243 -17.30 -15.96 -0.19
CA ARG A 243 -18.65 -16.56 -0.18
C ARG A 243 -19.75 -15.66 -0.74
N VAL A 244 -19.57 -14.34 -0.67
CA VAL A 244 -20.66 -13.39 -0.92
C VAL A 244 -20.84 -13.08 -2.41
N ALA A 245 -19.80 -13.25 -3.21
CA ALA A 245 -19.85 -12.93 -4.63
C ALA A 245 -18.93 -13.82 -5.46
N ASP A 246 -19.25 -13.95 -6.74
CA ASP A 246 -18.34 -14.50 -7.75
C ASP A 246 -17.41 -13.40 -8.29
N TYR A 247 -16.20 -13.79 -8.69
CA TYR A 247 -15.18 -12.87 -9.20
C TYR A 247 -14.69 -13.33 -10.58
N PRO A 248 -15.50 -13.13 -11.64
CA PRO A 248 -15.19 -13.69 -12.96
C PRO A 248 -13.92 -13.11 -13.61
N ASN A 249 -13.49 -11.92 -13.19
CA ASN A 249 -12.31 -11.25 -13.72
C ASN A 249 -11.09 -11.34 -12.78
N LEU A 250 -11.18 -12.12 -11.69
CA LEU A 250 -10.09 -12.24 -10.73
C LEU A 250 -8.91 -13.00 -11.33
N THR A 251 -7.79 -12.31 -11.51
CA THR A 251 -6.55 -12.87 -12.07
C THR A 251 -5.44 -13.01 -11.04
N GLU A 252 -5.49 -12.23 -9.96
CA GLU A 252 -4.49 -12.21 -8.90
C GLU A 252 -5.15 -12.38 -7.53
N LEU A 253 -4.62 -13.31 -6.72
CA LEU A 253 -5.10 -13.58 -5.36
C LEU A 253 -3.92 -13.68 -4.39
N LYS A 254 -3.95 -12.89 -3.32
CA LYS A 254 -2.94 -12.92 -2.25
C LYS A 254 -3.62 -13.28 -0.94
N LEU A 255 -3.14 -14.34 -0.29
CA LEU A 255 -3.75 -14.90 0.90
C LEU A 255 -2.77 -14.88 2.07
N TYR A 256 -3.22 -14.33 3.20
CA TYR A 256 -2.45 -14.19 4.43
C TYR A 256 -3.05 -14.99 5.58
N ASN A 257 -2.19 -15.60 6.42
CA ASN A 257 -2.54 -16.41 7.58
C ASN A 257 -3.46 -17.61 7.24
N VAL A 258 -3.16 -18.30 6.15
CA VAL A 258 -4.04 -19.31 5.52
C VAL A 258 -4.02 -20.68 6.22
N ASN A 259 -5.01 -20.93 7.08
CA ASN A 259 -5.17 -22.25 7.68
C ASN A 259 -5.67 -23.31 6.67
N ASN A 260 -5.06 -24.50 6.63
CA ASN A 260 -5.45 -25.63 5.75
C ASN A 260 -6.94 -25.98 5.83
N HIS A 261 -7.57 -25.86 7.01
CA HIS A 261 -9.01 -26.12 7.16
C HIS A 261 -9.87 -25.18 6.32
N ILE A 262 -9.45 -23.92 6.23
CA ILE A 262 -10.18 -22.87 5.55
C ILE A 262 -10.19 -23.16 4.03
N ILE A 263 -9.07 -23.59 3.45
CA ILE A 263 -9.01 -23.92 2.02
C ILE A 263 -10.07 -24.94 1.59
N SER A 264 -10.24 -26.04 2.34
CA SER A 264 -11.24 -27.07 2.00
C SER A 264 -12.66 -26.52 1.92
N GLN A 265 -12.96 -25.50 2.70
CA GLN A 265 -14.31 -25.04 2.92
C GLN A 265 -14.73 -23.91 1.97
N TYR A 266 -13.76 -23.10 1.52
CA TYR A 266 -14.08 -21.86 0.77
C TYR A 266 -13.47 -21.81 -0.62
N PHE A 267 -12.53 -22.69 -0.96
CA PHE A 267 -11.98 -22.64 -2.30
C PHE A 267 -13.02 -23.17 -3.28
N THR A 268 -13.45 -22.28 -4.16
CA THR A 268 -14.23 -22.60 -5.35
C THR A 268 -13.27 -22.77 -6.52
N ASN A 269 -13.81 -23.05 -7.71
CA ASN A 269 -12.99 -23.18 -8.89
C ASN A 269 -12.51 -21.79 -9.38
N PHE A 270 -11.24 -21.47 -9.16
CA PHE A 270 -10.62 -20.19 -9.55
C PHE A 270 -9.95 -20.27 -10.92
N ASN A 271 -10.74 -20.60 -11.95
CA ASN A 271 -10.22 -20.79 -13.32
C ASN A 271 -9.54 -19.54 -13.93
N HIS A 272 -9.82 -18.35 -13.41
CA HIS A 272 -9.26 -17.10 -13.95
C HIS A 272 -8.00 -16.65 -13.21
N VAL A 273 -7.74 -17.19 -12.02
CA VAL A 273 -6.60 -16.78 -11.20
C VAL A 273 -5.33 -17.41 -11.77
N THR A 274 -4.43 -16.55 -12.24
CA THR A 274 -3.14 -16.92 -12.82
C THR A 274 -1.96 -16.58 -11.91
N ASP A 275 -2.16 -15.70 -10.93
CA ASP A 275 -1.15 -15.29 -9.95
C ASP A 275 -1.67 -15.52 -8.54
N LEU A 276 -0.98 -16.38 -7.78
CA LEU A 276 -1.32 -16.72 -6.41
C LEU A 276 -0.11 -16.48 -5.50
N MET A 277 -0.33 -15.70 -4.44
CA MET A 277 0.58 -15.60 -3.31
C MET A 277 -0.08 -16.20 -2.07
N VAL A 278 0.64 -17.08 -1.37
CA VAL A 278 0.23 -17.61 -0.07
C VAL A 278 1.28 -17.28 0.99
N HIS A 279 0.83 -16.70 2.09
CA HIS A 279 1.66 -16.34 3.24
C HIS A 279 1.02 -16.88 4.52
N ASP A 280 1.76 -17.66 5.30
CA ASP A 280 1.33 -18.09 6.63
C ASP A 280 2.52 -18.23 7.58
N ILE A 281 2.22 -18.08 8.86
CA ILE A 281 3.08 -18.37 10.00
C ILE A 281 3.14 -19.88 10.25
N LYS A 282 2.09 -20.63 9.91
CA LYS A 282 2.04 -22.09 10.08
C LYS A 282 2.50 -22.83 8.83
N PRO A 283 3.27 -23.92 8.95
CA PRO A 283 3.69 -24.71 7.80
C PRO A 283 2.53 -25.23 6.95
N PHE A 284 2.69 -25.22 5.63
CA PHE A 284 1.78 -25.87 4.68
C PHE A 284 2.19 -27.34 4.50
N ASP A 285 1.20 -28.22 4.44
CA ASP A 285 1.42 -29.64 4.16
C ASP A 285 1.34 -29.94 2.66
N HIS A 286 1.60 -31.18 2.28
CA HIS A 286 1.50 -31.62 0.89
C HIS A 286 0.06 -31.51 0.35
N GLU A 287 -0.94 -31.83 1.19
CA GLU A 287 -2.34 -31.80 0.82
C GLU A 287 -2.81 -30.38 0.45
N PHE A 288 -2.30 -29.36 1.15
CA PHE A 288 -2.52 -27.96 0.81
C PHE A 288 -2.15 -27.67 -0.65
N PHE A 289 -0.95 -28.07 -1.09
CA PHE A 289 -0.52 -27.84 -2.47
C PHE A 289 -1.30 -28.67 -3.49
N LEU A 290 -1.72 -29.89 -3.12
CA LEU A 290 -2.63 -30.68 -3.96
C LEU A 290 -3.98 -29.96 -4.17
N ARG A 291 -4.50 -29.30 -3.14
CA ARG A 291 -5.71 -28.48 -3.23
C ARG A 291 -5.47 -27.23 -4.09
N ILE A 292 -4.33 -26.55 -3.95
CA ILE A 292 -3.99 -25.42 -4.83
C ILE A 292 -4.00 -25.86 -6.31
N ALA A 293 -3.30 -26.93 -6.66
CA ALA A 293 -3.29 -27.43 -8.04
C ALA A 293 -4.70 -27.72 -8.58
N ARG A 294 -5.59 -28.25 -7.74
CA ARG A 294 -6.98 -28.55 -8.11
C ARG A 294 -7.85 -27.29 -8.31
N PHE A 295 -7.73 -26.30 -7.43
CA PHE A 295 -8.59 -25.11 -7.45
C PHE A 295 -8.08 -24.00 -8.37
N PHE A 296 -6.80 -24.04 -8.77
CA PHE A 296 -6.14 -23.05 -9.63
C PHE A 296 -5.53 -23.74 -10.87
N PRO A 297 -6.33 -24.35 -11.77
CA PRO A 297 -5.82 -25.16 -12.87
C PRO A 297 -4.98 -24.38 -13.90
N PHE A 298 -5.15 -23.06 -13.97
CA PHE A 298 -4.43 -22.16 -14.89
C PHE A 298 -3.37 -21.32 -14.20
N LEU A 299 -2.93 -21.71 -13.01
CA LEU A 299 -1.94 -20.98 -12.24
C LEU A 299 -0.60 -20.87 -13.01
N LYS A 300 -0.12 -19.64 -13.20
CA LYS A 300 1.13 -19.33 -13.92
C LYS A 300 2.22 -18.85 -12.98
N ILE A 301 1.86 -18.14 -11.93
CA ILE A 301 2.77 -17.55 -10.95
C ILE A 301 2.34 -18.02 -9.57
N LEU A 302 3.28 -18.62 -8.83
CA LEU A 302 3.06 -19.04 -7.45
C LEU A 302 4.17 -18.45 -6.57
N SER A 303 3.78 -17.71 -5.54
CA SER A 303 4.67 -17.23 -4.49
C SER A 303 4.28 -17.87 -3.16
N VAL A 304 5.23 -18.54 -2.51
CA VAL A 304 5.04 -19.11 -1.17
C VAL A 304 5.95 -18.37 -0.21
N ILE A 305 5.35 -17.79 0.84
CA ILE A 305 6.08 -17.10 1.90
C ILE A 305 5.76 -17.82 3.21
N ASN A 306 6.77 -18.45 3.79
CA ASN A 306 6.64 -19.12 5.07
C ASN A 306 8.01 -19.49 5.62
N PHE A 307 8.42 -18.84 6.70
CA PHE A 307 9.76 -19.00 7.28
C PHE A 307 9.84 -20.13 8.31
N LYS A 308 8.71 -20.70 8.75
CA LYS A 308 8.72 -21.67 9.85
C LYS A 308 9.01 -23.08 9.35
N PRO A 309 9.97 -23.80 9.99
CA PRO A 309 10.15 -25.22 9.72
C PRO A 309 8.89 -26.00 10.16
N HIS A 310 8.63 -27.11 9.49
CA HIS A 310 7.63 -28.06 9.97
C HIS A 310 8.12 -28.67 11.29
N SER A 311 7.42 -28.41 12.39
CA SER A 311 7.83 -28.85 13.75
C SER A 311 7.86 -30.37 13.94
N ARG A 312 7.37 -31.15 12.96
CA ARG A 312 7.36 -32.61 12.93
C ARG A 312 8.17 -33.14 11.75
N MET A 313 9.41 -32.68 11.63
CA MET A 313 10.28 -33.13 10.55
C MET A 313 10.50 -34.66 10.56
N ASP A 314 10.47 -35.28 11.73
CA ASP A 314 10.63 -36.74 11.88
C ASP A 314 9.49 -37.55 11.25
N ASP A 315 8.26 -37.00 11.24
CA ASP A 315 7.13 -37.61 10.54
C ASP A 315 7.21 -37.38 9.03
N TYR A 316 7.81 -36.26 8.60
CA TYR A 316 7.85 -35.82 7.20
C TYR A 316 8.81 -36.64 6.33
N TRP A 317 9.97 -37.03 6.90
CA TRP A 317 10.95 -37.87 6.20
C TRP A 317 10.66 -39.37 6.33
N ASN A 318 9.92 -39.79 7.36
CA ASN A 318 9.47 -41.18 7.53
C ASN A 318 8.16 -41.51 6.79
N ILE A 319 7.64 -40.60 5.96
CA ILE A 319 6.66 -40.97 4.92
C ILE A 319 7.42 -41.70 3.81
N ASP A 320 7.96 -42.87 4.13
CA ASP A 320 8.27 -43.88 3.13
C ASP A 320 6.96 -44.18 2.39
N TYR A 321 6.82 -43.55 1.22
CA TYR A 321 5.81 -43.79 0.20
C TYR A 321 4.49 -44.31 0.76
N ASN A 322 3.66 -43.42 1.33
CA ASN A 322 2.24 -43.75 1.34
C ASN A 322 1.75 -43.55 -0.12
N PRO A 323 1.47 -44.62 -0.89
CA PRO A 323 1.11 -44.54 -2.31
C PRO A 323 -0.21 -43.76 -2.55
N LEU A 324 -0.88 -43.35 -1.48
CA LEU A 324 -2.09 -42.52 -1.54
C LEU A 324 -1.81 -41.05 -1.89
N TYR A 325 -0.59 -40.53 -1.68
CA TYR A 325 -0.31 -39.15 -2.04
C TYR A 325 0.04 -39.05 -3.52
N SER A 326 -0.92 -38.49 -4.28
CA SER A 326 -0.77 -38.24 -5.71
C SER A 326 0.29 -37.15 -5.95
N ILE A 327 1.10 -37.31 -6.99
CA ILE A 327 2.02 -36.25 -7.44
C ILE A 327 1.20 -34.99 -7.75
N VAL A 328 1.61 -33.86 -7.17
CA VAL A 328 0.95 -32.57 -7.45
C VAL A 328 1.44 -32.05 -8.79
N GLU A 329 0.54 -31.82 -9.73
CA GLU A 329 0.90 -31.32 -11.05
C GLU A 329 0.48 -29.86 -11.21
N TYR A 330 1.43 -29.02 -11.65
CA TYR A 330 1.15 -27.65 -12.05
C TYR A 330 1.49 -27.46 -13.53
N PRO A 331 0.57 -27.84 -14.44
CA PRO A 331 0.86 -27.89 -15.88
C PRO A 331 1.16 -26.52 -16.50
N ASN A 332 0.65 -25.44 -15.89
CA ASN A 332 0.76 -24.08 -16.42
C ASN A 332 1.72 -23.18 -15.63
N LEU A 333 2.40 -23.69 -14.60
CA LEU A 333 3.22 -22.86 -13.72
C LEU A 333 4.54 -22.49 -14.40
N ILE A 334 4.72 -21.19 -14.64
CA ILE A 334 5.86 -20.61 -15.36
C ILE A 334 6.87 -20.01 -14.39
N SER A 335 6.39 -19.42 -13.29
CA SER A 335 7.20 -18.73 -12.28
C SER A 335 6.88 -19.23 -10.88
N LEU A 336 7.91 -19.61 -10.13
CA LEU A 336 7.82 -20.05 -8.74
C LEU A 336 8.75 -19.19 -7.86
N ASP A 337 8.21 -18.52 -6.84
CA ASP A 337 8.98 -17.75 -5.87
C ASP A 337 8.93 -18.38 -4.47
N LEU A 338 10.11 -18.80 -4.01
CA LEU A 338 10.40 -19.45 -2.75
C LEU A 338 11.55 -18.75 -2.00
N ARG A 339 11.90 -17.49 -2.33
CA ARG A 339 13.00 -16.77 -1.65
C ARG A 339 12.75 -16.63 -0.16
N SER A 340 11.50 -16.37 0.20
CA SER A 340 11.04 -16.20 1.58
C SER A 340 10.34 -17.45 2.13
N SER A 341 10.77 -18.62 1.66
CA SER A 341 10.24 -19.92 2.07
C SER A 341 11.29 -20.76 2.77
N HIS A 342 10.86 -21.55 3.74
CA HIS A 342 11.69 -22.57 4.35
C HIS A 342 12.06 -23.68 3.34
N THR A 343 13.19 -24.35 3.58
CA THR A 343 13.82 -25.28 2.63
C THR A 343 12.98 -26.50 2.27
N HIS A 344 12.07 -26.92 3.15
CA HIS A 344 11.13 -28.00 2.85
C HIS A 344 10.17 -27.71 1.68
N TYR A 345 9.86 -26.44 1.39
CA TYR A 345 9.02 -26.10 0.25
C TYR A 345 9.83 -26.21 -1.04
N ILE A 346 11.12 -25.88 -0.99
CA ILE A 346 12.04 -26.11 -2.10
C ILE A 346 12.09 -27.62 -2.40
N ASP A 347 12.20 -28.47 -1.39
CA ASP A 347 12.13 -29.93 -1.55
C ASP A 347 10.79 -30.40 -2.10
N GLN A 348 9.68 -29.92 -1.54
CA GLN A 348 8.31 -30.24 -1.98
C GLN A 348 8.09 -29.95 -3.47
N PHE A 349 8.51 -28.78 -3.95
CA PHE A 349 8.28 -28.37 -5.34
C PHE A 349 9.31 -28.93 -6.32
N LEU A 350 10.59 -29.04 -5.90
CA LEU A 350 11.63 -29.49 -6.82
C LEU A 350 11.73 -31.02 -6.91
N ASP A 351 11.34 -31.78 -5.89
CA ASP A 351 11.31 -33.24 -5.99
C ASP A 351 10.21 -33.72 -6.95
N GLN A 352 10.62 -34.30 -8.09
CA GLN A 352 9.73 -34.85 -9.12
C GLN A 352 8.81 -35.97 -8.63
N LYS A 353 9.13 -36.61 -7.50
CA LYS A 353 8.27 -37.63 -6.87
C LYS A 353 7.10 -37.01 -6.11
N ARG A 354 7.14 -35.70 -5.83
CA ARG A 354 6.12 -34.97 -5.08
C ARG A 354 5.40 -33.94 -5.94
N THR A 355 6.11 -33.30 -6.86
CA THR A 355 5.53 -32.24 -7.68
C THR A 355 6.11 -32.28 -9.09
N HIS A 356 5.26 -32.10 -10.10
CA HIS A 356 5.64 -32.07 -11.50
C HIS A 356 5.41 -30.67 -12.08
N LEU A 357 6.48 -30.05 -12.58
CA LEU A 357 6.50 -28.65 -13.04
C LEU A 357 6.98 -28.52 -14.49
N PRO A 358 6.22 -29.02 -15.48
CA PRO A 358 6.70 -29.15 -16.86
C PRO A 358 6.97 -27.80 -17.56
N CYS A 359 6.36 -26.71 -17.10
CA CYS A 359 6.46 -25.38 -17.72
C CYS A 359 7.29 -24.37 -16.90
N LEU A 360 7.97 -24.81 -15.84
CA LEU A 360 8.73 -23.91 -14.98
C LEU A 360 9.92 -23.32 -15.73
N THR A 361 9.90 -22.00 -15.95
CA THR A 361 10.98 -21.28 -16.64
C THR A 361 11.66 -20.24 -15.75
N LYS A 362 11.00 -19.79 -14.69
CA LYS A 362 11.52 -18.82 -13.73
C LYS A 362 11.44 -19.38 -12.32
N LEU A 363 12.57 -19.42 -11.63
CA LEU A 363 12.64 -19.86 -10.23
C LEU A 363 13.33 -18.77 -9.41
N ALA A 364 12.65 -18.28 -8.38
CA ALA A 364 13.24 -17.41 -7.39
C ALA A 364 13.36 -18.19 -6.09
N VAL A 365 14.58 -18.34 -5.56
CA VAL A 365 14.83 -19.25 -4.43
C VAL A 365 16.04 -18.82 -3.62
N ASN A 366 16.09 -19.21 -2.35
CA ASN A 366 17.30 -19.07 -1.53
C ASN A 366 18.37 -20.08 -1.98
N TYR A 367 19.60 -19.62 -2.25
CA TYR A 367 20.68 -20.47 -2.78
C TYR A 367 21.08 -21.59 -1.81
N ASP A 368 21.26 -21.26 -0.53
CA ASP A 368 21.70 -22.23 0.49
C ASP A 368 20.65 -23.35 0.64
N GLY A 369 19.36 -22.98 0.59
CA GLY A 369 18.26 -23.94 0.60
C GLY A 369 18.23 -24.84 -0.64
N LEU A 370 18.46 -24.27 -1.82
CA LEU A 370 18.52 -25.01 -3.08
C LEU A 370 19.70 -25.99 -3.10
N GLU A 371 20.89 -25.56 -2.70
CA GLU A 371 22.09 -26.39 -2.61
C GLU A 371 21.86 -27.57 -1.65
N MET A 372 21.25 -27.31 -0.49
CA MET A 372 20.92 -28.36 0.49
C MET A 372 19.94 -29.39 -0.07
N VAL A 373 18.82 -28.96 -0.65
CA VAL A 373 17.77 -29.86 -1.18
C VAL A 373 18.26 -30.71 -2.35
N THR A 374 19.12 -30.13 -3.18
CA THR A 374 19.73 -30.82 -4.34
C THR A 374 20.97 -31.64 -3.97
N PHE A 375 21.36 -31.65 -2.69
CA PHE A 375 22.59 -32.29 -2.19
C PHE A 375 23.83 -31.85 -2.98
N GLY A 376 24.04 -30.53 -3.07
CA GLY A 376 25.13 -29.95 -3.86
C GLY A 376 24.95 -30.17 -5.36
N PHE A 377 23.70 -30.16 -5.85
CA PHE A 377 23.35 -30.43 -7.26
C PHE A 377 23.75 -31.84 -7.73
N THR A 378 23.47 -32.86 -6.92
CA THR A 378 23.73 -34.28 -7.26
C THR A 378 22.52 -35.20 -7.11
N ARG A 379 21.41 -34.73 -6.51
CA ARG A 379 20.15 -35.49 -6.34
C ARG A 379 19.26 -35.49 -7.59
N ASP A 380 19.25 -36.60 -8.34
CA ASP A 380 18.45 -36.78 -9.57
C ASP A 380 16.95 -36.45 -9.45
N ALA A 381 16.38 -36.63 -8.25
CA ALA A 381 14.96 -36.37 -8.00
C ALA A 381 14.56 -34.92 -8.31
N SER A 382 15.47 -33.96 -8.15
CA SER A 382 15.19 -32.54 -8.38
C SER A 382 15.57 -32.05 -9.78
N LEU A 383 16.25 -32.90 -10.56
CA LEU A 383 16.84 -32.53 -11.84
C LEU A 383 15.79 -32.12 -12.88
N ARG A 384 14.70 -32.89 -13.01
CA ARG A 384 13.71 -32.67 -14.09
C ARG A 384 12.98 -31.34 -13.96
N ASN A 385 12.53 -30.98 -12.77
CA ASN A 385 11.83 -29.71 -12.55
C ASN A 385 12.76 -28.50 -12.73
N CYS A 386 14.07 -28.67 -12.52
CA CYS A 386 15.05 -27.59 -12.73
C CYS A 386 15.46 -27.42 -14.21
N ALA A 387 15.43 -28.49 -15.01
CA ALA A 387 16.01 -28.52 -16.35
C ALA A 387 15.41 -27.48 -17.33
N GLN A 388 14.18 -27.04 -17.11
CA GLN A 388 13.48 -26.06 -17.96
C GLN A 388 13.65 -24.60 -17.49
N VAL A 389 14.30 -24.37 -16.35
CA VAL A 389 14.49 -23.03 -15.78
C VAL A 389 15.50 -22.23 -16.62
N LYS A 390 15.05 -21.07 -17.09
CA LYS A 390 15.79 -20.10 -17.92
C LYS A 390 16.20 -18.85 -17.15
N GLU A 391 15.52 -18.57 -16.04
CA GLU A 391 15.80 -17.43 -15.17
C GLU A 391 15.82 -17.90 -13.73
N LEU A 392 16.94 -17.66 -13.04
CA LEU A 392 17.12 -18.04 -11.64
C LEU A 392 17.46 -16.78 -10.83
N LEU A 393 16.60 -16.48 -9.86
CA LEU A 393 16.71 -15.28 -9.04
C LEU A 393 17.09 -15.65 -7.61
N PHE A 394 18.12 -14.97 -7.10
CA PHE A 394 18.65 -15.16 -5.76
C PHE A 394 18.72 -13.82 -5.02
N GLU A 395 18.70 -13.87 -3.69
CA GLU A 395 18.92 -12.68 -2.85
C GLU A 395 20.40 -12.29 -2.75
N ARG A 396 21.32 -13.23 -3.03
CA ARG A 396 22.77 -13.06 -2.85
C ARG A 396 23.53 -13.51 -4.11
N PRO A 397 24.72 -12.94 -4.37
CA PRO A 397 25.57 -13.36 -5.48
C PRO A 397 26.00 -14.84 -5.37
N LEU A 398 26.10 -15.50 -6.52
CA LEU A 398 26.26 -16.95 -6.62
C LEU A 398 27.72 -17.41 -6.58
N LYS A 399 27.93 -18.59 -5.99
CA LYS A 399 29.14 -19.40 -6.21
C LYS A 399 28.74 -20.69 -6.92
N HIS A 400 28.91 -20.75 -8.23
CA HIS A 400 28.52 -21.93 -9.01
C HIS A 400 29.46 -23.10 -8.74
N THR A 401 28.90 -24.27 -8.38
CA THR A 401 29.63 -25.54 -8.40
C THR A 401 29.67 -26.10 -9.82
N LYS A 402 30.57 -27.04 -10.10
CA LYS A 402 30.65 -27.71 -11.41
C LYS A 402 29.34 -28.39 -11.82
N HIS A 403 28.55 -28.86 -10.85
CA HIS A 403 27.30 -29.58 -11.08
C HIS A 403 26.08 -28.65 -11.27
N PHE A 404 26.20 -27.37 -10.92
CA PHE A 404 25.12 -26.40 -11.01
C PHE A 404 24.48 -26.34 -12.41
N TYR A 405 25.29 -26.28 -13.46
CA TYR A 405 24.79 -26.18 -14.84
C TYR A 405 24.16 -27.48 -15.35
N ASN A 406 24.39 -28.63 -14.70
CA ASN A 406 23.66 -29.86 -15.04
C ASN A 406 22.17 -29.74 -14.65
N TYR A 407 21.87 -28.98 -13.60
CA TYR A 407 20.49 -28.71 -13.16
C TYR A 407 19.82 -27.62 -13.97
N PHE A 408 20.60 -26.64 -14.41
CA PHE A 408 20.12 -25.47 -15.13
C PHE A 408 20.82 -25.31 -16.48
N PRO A 409 20.67 -26.29 -17.40
CA PRO A 409 21.42 -26.31 -18.65
C PRO A 409 21.11 -25.09 -19.54
N LEU A 410 19.90 -24.53 -19.43
CA LEU A 410 19.50 -23.35 -20.21
C LEU A 410 20.19 -22.05 -19.75
N LEU A 411 20.68 -21.97 -18.50
CA LEU A 411 21.41 -20.80 -17.99
C LEU A 411 22.81 -20.68 -18.56
N GLN A 412 23.43 -21.78 -18.99
CA GLN A 412 24.81 -21.78 -19.52
C GLN A 412 24.94 -20.90 -20.79
N SER A 413 23.87 -20.83 -21.58
CA SER A 413 23.81 -20.01 -22.79
C SER A 413 23.86 -18.50 -22.51
N CYS A 414 23.44 -18.05 -21.32
CA CYS A 414 23.41 -16.64 -20.95
C CYS A 414 24.76 -16.11 -20.43
N PHE A 415 25.58 -16.97 -19.81
CA PHE A 415 26.87 -16.56 -19.21
C PHE A 415 28.07 -16.65 -20.16
N SER A 416 27.90 -17.26 -21.33
CA SER A 416 28.99 -17.46 -22.29
C SER A 416 29.24 -16.26 -23.23
N CYS A 417 28.59 -15.12 -23.00
CA CYS A 417 28.64 -13.93 -23.86
C CYS A 417 29.33 -12.70 -23.23
N HIS A 418 30.11 -12.87 -22.15
CA HIS A 418 30.90 -11.80 -21.54
C HIS A 418 32.38 -12.15 -21.42
#